data_AF-A0A971PDR9-F1
#
_entry.id   AF-A0A971PDR9-F1
#
_cell.length_a   1.000
_cell.length_b   1.000
_cell.length_c   1.000
_cell.angle_alpha   90.00
_cell.angle_beta   90.00
_cell.angle_gamma   90.00
#
_symmetry.space_group_name_H-M   'P 1'
#
loop_
_entity.id
_entity.type
_entity.pdbx_description
1 polymer ?
#
loop_
_entity_poly.entity_id
_entity_poly.type
_entity_poly.pdbx_seq_one_letter_code
_entity_poly.pdbx_strand_id
1 'polypeptide(L)' 'WNEPRYPSMKGIMAAKKKPVATVAGKAVANVTNIVEFALPAAKQAGVKIEDDPDVAATKLADWMKNTVKVEIK' A
#
# COMPACT_ATOMS: atom_id res chain seq x y z
N TRP A 1 14.96 -19.11 5.28
CA TRP A 1 14.14 -17.96 5.69
C TRP A 1 14.99 -17.10 6.60
N ASN A 2 15.29 -15.85 6.22
CA ASN A 2 16.23 -14.98 6.94
C ASN A 2 15.46 -13.85 7.61
N GLU A 3 14.68 -14.20 8.64
CA GLU A 3 14.03 -13.19 9.47
C GLU A 3 15.07 -12.45 10.33
N PRO A 4 14.99 -11.11 10.45
CA PRO A 4 15.90 -10.37 11.30
C PRO A 4 15.86 -10.89 12.73
N ARG A 5 17.03 -11.28 13.25
CA ARG A 5 17.17 -11.76 14.63
C ARG A 5 16.83 -10.66 15.63
N TYR A 6 16.22 -11.05 16.74
CA TYR A 6 16.04 -10.15 17.87
C TYR A 6 17.39 -9.70 18.44
N PRO A 7 17.60 -8.38 18.66
CA PRO A 7 18.83 -7.88 19.24
C PRO A 7 18.89 -8.19 20.76
N SER A 8 20.08 -8.49 21.26
CA SER A 8 20.33 -8.64 22.70
C SER A 8 20.64 -7.29 23.34
N MET A 9 20.46 -7.17 24.67
CA MET A 9 20.78 -5.96 25.44
C MET A 9 22.21 -5.47 25.17
N LYS A 10 23.18 -6.40 25.14
CA LYS A 10 24.58 -6.11 24.80
C LYS A 10 24.73 -5.54 23.38
N GLY A 11 23.99 -6.10 22.41
CA GLY A 11 23.97 -5.64 21.02
C GLY A 11 23.43 -4.21 20.88
N ILE A 12 22.34 -3.90 21.57
CA ILE A 12 21.74 -2.55 21.56
C ILE A 12 22.71 -1.53 22.18
N MET A 13 23.31 -1.86 23.33
CA MET A 13 24.25 -0.97 24.01
C MET A 13 25.54 -0.72 23.21
N ALA A 14 26.07 -1.75 22.54
CA ALA A 14 27.23 -1.63 21.67
C ALA A 14 26.92 -0.79 20.41
N ALA A 15 25.75 -0.99 19.81
CA ALA A 15 25.31 -0.20 18.66
C ALA A 15 25.14 1.28 19.02
N LYS A 16 24.53 1.58 20.17
CA LYS A 16 24.32 2.97 20.64
C LYS A 16 25.63 3.71 20.91
N LYS A 17 26.68 3.02 21.36
CA LYS A 17 27.99 3.62 21.66
C LYS A 17 28.88 3.79 20.42
N LYS A 18 28.60 3.09 19.32
CA LYS A 18 29.43 3.14 18.12
C LYS A 18 29.21 4.49 17.41
N PRO A 19 30.27 5.27 17.12
CA PRO A 19 30.12 6.49 16.36
C PRO A 19 29.63 6.17 14.95
N VAL A 20 28.58 6.87 14.51
CA VAL A 20 28.06 6.79 13.15
C VAL A 20 28.50 8.04 12.41
N ALA A 21 29.33 7.87 11.38
CA ALA A 21 29.76 9.00 10.55
C ALA A 21 28.62 9.40 9.61
N THR A 22 28.25 10.69 9.64
CA THR A 22 27.38 11.27 8.62
C THR A 22 28.26 11.75 7.48
N VAL A 23 28.11 11.12 6.31
CA VAL A 23 28.80 11.53 5.09
C VAL A 23 27.79 12.23 4.19
N ALA A 24 28.15 13.41 3.67
CA ALA A 24 27.32 14.08 2.68
C ALA A 24 27.28 13.24 1.40
N GLY A 25 26.08 12.97 0.89
CA GLY A 25 25.90 12.38 -0.43
C GLY A 25 26.39 13.36 -1.51
N LYS A 26 26.79 12.81 -2.66
CA LYS A 26 27.08 13.64 -3.84
C LYS A 26 25.80 14.39 -4.24
N ALA A 27 25.89 15.71 -4.39
CA ALA A 27 24.77 16.50 -4.88
C ALA A 27 24.44 16.07 -6.32
N VAL A 28 23.19 15.68 -6.55
CA VAL A 28 22.64 15.37 -7.87
C VAL A 28 21.41 16.23 -8.04
N ALA A 29 21.27 16.86 -9.21
CA ALA A 29 20.09 17.65 -9.53
C ALA A 29 18.86 16.73 -9.56
N ASN A 30 17.76 17.19 -8.95
CA ASN A 30 16.52 16.46 -9.03
C ASN A 30 15.98 16.53 -10.47
N VAL A 31 15.65 15.38 -11.04
CA VAL A 31 15.12 15.27 -12.42
C VAL A 31 13.59 15.27 -12.44
N THR A 32 12.93 15.16 -11.28
CA THR A 32 11.47 15.16 -11.16
C THR A 32 11.02 16.09 -10.04
N ASN A 33 9.84 16.69 -10.21
CA ASN A 33 9.22 17.52 -9.19
C ASN A 33 7.91 16.86 -8.74
N ILE A 34 7.65 16.86 -7.43
CA ILE A 34 6.37 16.42 -6.87
C ILE A 34 5.40 17.58 -7.04
N VAL A 35 4.43 17.42 -7.94
CA VAL A 35 3.43 18.46 -8.24
C VAL A 35 2.29 18.44 -7.23
N GLU A 36 1.85 17.26 -6.81
CA GLU A 36 0.76 17.07 -5.83
C GLU A 36 0.99 15.79 -5.03
N PHE A 37 0.57 15.79 -3.77
CA PHE A 37 0.60 14.62 -2.90
C PHE A 37 -0.69 14.58 -2.09
N ALA A 38 -1.52 13.57 -2.36
CA ALA A 38 -2.78 13.35 -1.67
C ALA A 38 -2.93 11.87 -1.31
N LEU A 39 -3.67 11.60 -0.23
CA LEU A 39 -4.08 10.25 0.10
C LEU A 39 -5.09 9.75 -0.94
N PRO A 40 -5.07 8.46 -1.29
CA PRO A 40 -6.09 7.90 -2.17
C PRO A 40 -7.48 8.08 -1.55
N ALA A 41 -8.49 8.21 -2.40
CA ALA A 41 -9.88 8.32 -1.96
C ALA A 41 -10.25 7.10 -1.07
N ALA A 42 -11.03 7.36 -0.01
CA ALA A 42 -11.52 6.30 0.84
C ALA A 42 -12.27 5.24 0.02
N LYS A 43 -12.16 3.96 0.41
CA LYS A 43 -12.93 2.89 -0.22
C LYS A 43 -14.43 3.24 -0.12
N GLN A 44 -15.11 3.22 -1.27
CA GLN A 44 -16.56 3.36 -1.30
C GLN A 44 -17.20 2.20 -0.54
N ALA A 45 -18.30 2.47 0.16
CA ALA A 45 -19.07 1.42 0.83
C ALA A 45 -19.52 0.38 -0.21
N GLY A 46 -19.38 -0.90 0.13
CA GLY A 46 -19.86 -1.99 -0.72
C GLY A 46 -21.37 -1.93 -0.87
N VAL A 47 -21.87 -2.33 -2.03
CA VAL A 47 -23.31 -2.47 -2.28
C VAL A 47 -23.73 -3.87 -1.84
N LYS A 48 -24.65 -3.96 -0.86
CA LYS A 48 -25.33 -5.23 -0.56
C LYS A 48 -26.53 -5.36 -1.48
N ILE A 49 -26.64 -6.49 -2.17
CA ILE A 49 -27.79 -6.84 -3.02
C ILE A 49 -28.55 -7.93 -2.27
N GLU A 50 -29.72 -7.58 -1.74
CA GLU A 50 -30.62 -8.48 -1.02
C GLU A 50 -31.88 -8.67 -1.87
N ASP A 51 -31.87 -9.68 -2.73
CA ASP A 51 -32.97 -10.07 -3.63
C ASP A 51 -33.00 -11.60 -3.76
N ASP A 52 -34.05 -12.14 -4.40
CA ASP A 52 -34.08 -13.56 -4.79
C ASP A 52 -32.86 -13.94 -5.64
N PRO A 53 -32.35 -15.19 -5.53
CA PRO A 53 -31.08 -15.60 -6.12
C PRO A 53 -30.91 -15.26 -7.61
N ASP A 54 -31.96 -15.45 -8.41
CA ASP A 54 -31.94 -15.20 -9.86
C ASP A 54 -31.86 -13.70 -10.19
N VAL A 55 -32.52 -12.86 -9.38
CA VAL A 55 -32.55 -11.41 -9.54
C VAL A 55 -31.25 -10.79 -9.02
N ALA A 56 -30.73 -11.32 -7.90
CA ALA A 56 -29.46 -10.92 -7.32
C ALA A 56 -28.28 -11.22 -8.26
N ALA A 57 -28.27 -12.39 -8.92
CA ALA A 57 -27.25 -12.75 -9.89
C ALA A 57 -27.19 -11.76 -11.07
N THR A 58 -28.36 -11.37 -11.59
CA THR A 58 -28.46 -10.39 -12.69
C THR A 58 -27.95 -9.01 -12.27
N LYS A 59 -28.42 -8.51 -11.12
CA LYS A 59 -27.99 -7.21 -10.56
C LYS A 59 -26.49 -7.18 -10.23
N LEU A 60 -25.93 -8.28 -9.74
CA LEU A 60 -24.51 -8.40 -9.44
C LEU A 60 -23.67 -8.41 -10.73
N ALA A 61 -24.09 -9.13 -11.77
CA ALA A 61 -23.43 -9.13 -13.07
C ALA A 61 -23.42 -7.74 -13.72
N ASP A 62 -24.53 -7.01 -13.63
CA ASP A 62 -24.62 -5.63 -14.12
C ASP A 62 -23.73 -4.67 -13.32
N TRP A 63 -23.66 -4.83 -12.00
CA TRP A 63 -22.77 -4.02 -11.16
C TRP A 63 -21.29 -4.26 -11.48
N MET A 64 -20.88 -5.52 -11.70
CA MET A 64 -19.51 -5.87 -12.06
C MET A 64 -19.08 -5.28 -13.41
N LYS A 65 -19.96 -5.36 -14.43
CA LYS A 65 -19.66 -4.83 -15.77
C LYS A 65 -19.50 -3.32 -15.78
N ASN A 66 -20.37 -2.59 -15.09
CA ASN A 66 -20.44 -1.13 -15.18
C ASN A 66 -19.50 -0.41 -14.21
N THR A 67 -19.23 -0.98 -13.04
CA THR A 67 -18.59 -0.23 -11.93
C THR A 67 -17.15 -0.68 -11.66
N VAL A 68 -16.83 -1.95 -11.91
CA VAL A 68 -15.55 -2.54 -11.48
C VAL A 68 -14.49 -2.51 -12.59
N LYS A 69 -14.82 -2.05 -13.82
CA LYS A 69 -13.92 -2.15 -15.00
C LYS A 69 -13.26 -3.54 -15.06
N VAL A 70 -14.08 -4.60 -14.98
CA VAL A 70 -13.58 -5.97 -15.13
C VAL A 70 -13.32 -6.18 -16.62
N GLU A 71 -12.05 -6.22 -17.03
CA GLU A 71 -11.68 -6.84 -18.30
C GLU A 71 -11.95 -8.34 -18.15
N ILE A 72 -13.06 -8.80 -18.74
CA ILE A 72 -13.33 -10.23 -18.91
C ILE A 72 -12.38 -10.68 -20.02
N LYS A 73 -11.37 -11.45 -19.64
CA LYS A 73 -10.46 -12.11 -20.57
C LYS A 73 -11.05 -13.44 -21.03
#